data_AF-A0A438C7Q2-F1
#
_entry.id   AF-A0A438C7Q2-F1
#
_cell.length_a   1.000
_cell.length_b   1.000
_cell.length_c   1.000
_cell.angle_alpha   90.00
_cell.angle_beta   90.00
_cell.angle_gamma   90.00
#
_symmetry.space_group_name_H-M   'P 1'
#
loop_
_entity.id
_entity.type
_entity.pdbx_description
1 polymer ?
#
loop_
_entity_poly.entity_id
_entity_poly.type
_entity_poly.pdbx_seq_one_letter_code
_entity_poly.pdbx_strand_id
1 'polypeptide(L)' 'MAVVNACPHHGFDTWMSVSYFYEGMSAVMKQLLETMCGGDFMSKSPYEALDFLNYVAEIARSWDEPHGKDSSKAKP' A
#
# COMPACT_ATOMS: atom_id res chain seq x y z
N MET A 1 8.91 -7.80 -40.67
CA MET A 1 9.17 -7.90 -39.22
C MET A 1 9.10 -6.49 -38.65
N ALA A 2 8.08 -6.19 -37.84
CA ALA A 2 8.01 -4.90 -37.16
C ALA A 2 8.81 -5.03 -35.85
N VAL A 3 9.89 -4.26 -35.74
CA VAL A 3 10.64 -4.13 -34.49
C VAL A 3 9.79 -3.26 -33.58
N VAL A 4 8.95 -3.89 -32.77
CA VAL A 4 8.18 -3.20 -31.74
C VAL A 4 9.16 -2.79 -30.66
N ASN A 5 9.66 -1.57 -30.75
CA ASN A 5 10.52 -0.96 -29.75
C ASN A 5 9.68 -0.52 -28.53
N ALA A 6 8.89 -1.46 -27.97
CA ALA A 6 8.18 -1.22 -26.72
C ALA A 6 9.19 -1.38 -25.58
N CYS A 7 9.29 -0.33 -24.77
CA CYS A 7 10.06 -0.33 -23.54
C CYS A 7 9.73 -1.60 -22.72
N PRO A 8 10.71 -2.33 -22.13
CA PRO A 8 10.43 -3.53 -21.32
C PRO A 8 9.49 -3.26 -20.13
N HIS A 9 9.34 -1.99 -19.75
CA HIS A 9 8.48 -1.49 -18.68
C HIS A 9 7.19 -0.81 -19.17
N HIS A 10 6.79 -0.99 -20.43
CA HIS A 10 5.53 -0.41 -20.92
C HIS A 10 4.35 -1.26 -20.44
N GLY A 11 3.88 -0.95 -19.23
CA GLY A 11 2.59 -1.42 -18.72
C GLY A 11 2.68 -2.74 -17.95
N PHE A 12 3.34 -2.73 -16.79
CA PHE A 12 2.81 -3.60 -15.74
C PHE A 12 1.42 -3.06 -15.41
N ASP A 13 0.41 -3.87 -15.70
CA ASP A 13 -0.96 -3.52 -15.44
C ASP A 13 -1.11 -3.26 -13.91
N THR A 14 -1.74 -2.14 -13.55
CA THR A 14 -1.88 -1.73 -12.14
C THR A 14 -2.55 -2.83 -11.32
N TRP A 15 -3.52 -3.53 -11.91
CA TRP A 15 -4.21 -4.65 -11.27
C TRP A 15 -3.26 -5.82 -11.02
N MET A 16 -2.38 -6.11 -11.98
CA MET A 16 -1.36 -7.14 -11.84
C MET A 16 -0.40 -6.82 -10.67
N SER A 17 0.00 -5.56 -10.52
CA SER A 17 0.86 -5.13 -9.41
C SER A 17 0.16 -5.23 -8.05
N VAL A 18 -1.09 -4.77 -7.97
CA VAL A 18 -1.94 -4.87 -6.76
C VAL A 18 -2.14 -6.34 -6.39
N SER A 19 -2.43 -7.21 -7.36
CA SER A 19 -2.67 -8.63 -7.15
C SER A 19 -1.43 -9.34 -6.63
N TYR A 20 -0.26 -9.12 -7.26
CA TYR A 20 0.99 -9.71 -6.80
C TYR A 20 1.37 -9.26 -5.39
N PHE A 21 1.18 -7.97 -5.09
CA PHE A 21 1.43 -7.46 -3.75
C PHE A 21 0.49 -8.11 -2.73
N TYR A 22 -0.81 -8.13 -3.00
CA TYR A 22 -1.79 -8.77 -2.15
C TYR A 22 -1.43 -10.24 -1.95
N GLU A 23 -1.20 -11.02 -3.00
CA GLU A 23 -0.85 -12.44 -2.90
C GLU A 23 0.42 -12.69 -2.08
N GLY A 24 1.44 -11.84 -2.24
CA GLY A 24 2.70 -11.90 -1.51
C GLY A 24 2.62 -11.52 -0.03
N MET A 25 1.50 -10.94 0.43
CA MET A 25 1.29 -10.64 1.84
C MET A 25 1.11 -11.89 2.70
N SER A 26 1.58 -11.80 3.95
CA SER A 26 1.23 -12.78 4.98
C SER A 26 -0.28 -12.80 5.23
N ALA A 27 -0.81 -13.93 5.72
CA ALA A 27 -2.23 -14.04 6.05
C ALA A 27 -2.70 -12.95 7.03
N VAL A 28 -1.85 -12.58 7.99
CA VAL A 28 -2.13 -11.52 8.97
C VAL A 28 -2.23 -10.15 8.29
N MET A 29 -1.31 -9.84 7.37
CA MET A 29 -1.33 -8.56 6.65
C MET A 29 -2.55 -8.46 5.73
N LYS A 30 -2.92 -9.56 5.04
CA LYS A 30 -4.16 -9.61 4.25
C LYS A 30 -5.38 -9.35 5.13
N GLN A 31 -5.46 -10.03 6.28
CA GLN A 31 -6.59 -9.85 7.21
C GLN A 31 -6.68 -8.40 7.72
N LEU A 32 -5.55 -7.77 8.06
CA LEU A 32 -5.51 -6.38 8.48
C LEU A 32 -5.99 -5.44 7.36
N LEU A 33 -5.46 -5.63 6.15
CA LEU A 33 -5.83 -4.87 4.97
C LEU A 33 -7.35 -4.97 4.69
N GLU A 34 -7.89 -6.19 4.67
CA GLU A 34 -9.32 -6.43 4.48
C GLU A 34 -10.14 -5.79 5.59
N THR A 35 -9.71 -5.88 6.85
CA THR A 35 -10.41 -5.26 7.99
C THR A 35 -10.48 -3.74 7.84
N MET A 36 -9.37 -3.10 7.48
CA MET A 36 -9.33 -1.65 7.23
C MET A 36 -10.19 -1.25 6.02
N CYS A 37 -10.31 -2.14 5.03
CA CYS A 37 -11.10 -1.93 3.84
C CYS A 37 -12.58 -2.33 3.99
N GLY A 38 -12.99 -2.86 5.14
CA GLY A 38 -14.35 -3.38 5.34
C GLY A 38 -14.64 -4.68 4.57
N GLY A 39 -13.61 -5.42 4.16
CA GLY A 39 -13.68 -6.68 3.43
C GLY A 39 -13.86 -6.53 1.92
N ASP A 40 -13.74 -5.31 1.39
CA ASP A 40 -14.04 -4.98 -0.01
C ASP A 40 -12.78 -4.65 -0.83
N PHE A 41 -11.59 -5.06 -0.38
CA PHE A 41 -10.34 -4.62 -1.04
C PHE A 41 -10.25 -5.10 -2.49
N MET A 42 -10.57 -6.37 -2.72
CA MET A 42 -10.46 -7.00 -4.05
C MET A 42 -11.57 -6.60 -5.02
N SER A 43 -12.61 -5.88 -4.58
CA SER A 43 -13.67 -5.36 -5.45
C SER A 43 -13.37 -3.97 -6.00
N LYS A 44 -12.32 -3.31 -5.49
CA LYS A 44 -11.94 -1.96 -5.90
C LYS A 44 -11.40 -1.91 -7.32
N SER A 45 -11.52 -0.73 -7.93
CA SER A 45 -10.78 -0.47 -9.17
C SER A 45 -9.27 -0.58 -8.90
N PRO A 46 -8.44 -0.93 -9.90
CA PRO A 46 -7.00 -1.10 -9.68
C PRO A 46 -6.31 0.12 -9.10
N TYR A 47 -6.74 1.32 -9.49
CA TYR A 47 -6.21 2.59 -8.98
C TYR A 47 -6.64 2.83 -7.53
N GLU A 48 -7.91 2.60 -7.18
CA GLU A 48 -8.37 2.72 -5.80
C GLU A 48 -7.70 1.72 -4.87
N ALA A 49 -7.47 0.49 -5.33
CA ALA A 49 -6.75 -0.52 -4.56
C ALA A 49 -5.29 -0.11 -4.32
N LEU A 50 -4.61 0.42 -5.33
CA LEU A 50 -3.26 0.95 -5.20
C LEU A 50 -3.20 2.15 -4.22
N ASP A 51 -4.11 3.11 -4.36
CA ASP A 51 -4.19 4.26 -3.47
C ASP A 51 -4.46 3.83 -2.02
N PHE A 52 -5.32 2.84 -1.82
CA PHE A 52 -5.57 2.27 -0.50
C PHE A 52 -4.34 1.59 0.10
N LEU A 53 -3.58 0.83 -0.70
CA LEU A 53 -2.32 0.24 -0.25
C LEU A 53 -1.30 1.31 0.16
N ASN A 54 -1.22 2.41 -0.59
CA ASN A 54 -0.35 3.53 -0.24
C ASN A 54 -0.77 4.16 1.10
N TYR A 55 -2.07 4.42 1.27
CA TYR A 55 -2.62 4.94 2.53
C TYR A 55 -2.30 4.02 3.73
N VAL A 56 -2.48 2.70 3.57
CA VAL A 56 -2.15 1.72 4.62
C VAL A 56 -0.65 1.70 4.92
N ALA A 57 0.20 1.83 3.90
CA ALA A 57 1.65 1.91 4.07
C ALA A 57 2.09 3.17 4.83
N GLU A 58 1.45 4.32 4.57
CA GLU A 58 1.69 5.56 5.30
C GLU A 58 1.31 5.43 6.77
N ILE A 59 0.13 4.85 7.06
CA ILE A 59 -0.29 4.56 8.43
C ILE A 59 0.71 3.64 9.11
N ALA A 60 1.08 2.52 8.46
CA ALA A 60 2.00 1.53 9.00
C ALA A 60 3.33 2.18 9.43
N ARG A 61 3.85 3.12 8.63
CA ARG A 61 5.11 3.83 8.91
C ARG A 61 5.04 4.73 10.14
N SER A 62 3.85 5.25 10.46
CA SER A 62 3.64 6.09 11.66
C SER A 62 3.68 5.28 12.96
N TRP A 63 3.41 3.97 12.94
CA TRP A 63 3.49 3.11 14.12
C TRP A 63 4.93 2.79 14.54
N ASP A 64 5.88 2.87 13.61
CA ASP A 64 7.32 2.70 13.86
C ASP A 64 8.00 4.00 14.35
N GLU A 65 7.34 5.17 14.21
CA GLU A 65 7.86 6.41 14.76
C GLU A 65 7.67 6.44 16.29
N PRO A 66 8.75 6.44 17.09
CA PRO A 66 8.61 6.66 18.52
C PRO A 66 8.03 8.06 18.69
N HIS A 67 6.87 8.16 19.33
CA HIS A 67 6.24 9.41 19.75
C HIS A 67 7.04 10.07 20.88
N GLY A 68 8.32 10.34 20.64
CA GLY A 68 9.27 10.87 21.59
C GLY A 68 9.61 12.31 21.25
N LYS A 69 8.78 13.23 21.76
CA LYS A 69 9.21 14.51 22.35
C LYS A 69 7.99 15.23 22.92
N ASP A 70 7.59 14.79 24.11
CA ASP A 70 7.09 15.69 25.12
C ASP A 70 8.12 16.80 25.34
N SER A 71 7.97 17.93 24.67
CA SER A 71 8.64 19.16 25.08
C SER A 71 7.90 19.72 26.29
N SER A 72 8.07 19.06 27.44
CA SER A 72 7.94 19.70 28.74
C SER A 72 8.97 20.84 28.80
N LYS A 73 8.60 22.02 28.30
CA LYS A 73 9.31 23.25 28.67
C LYS A 73 8.86 23.61 30.09
N ALA A 74 9.67 23.20 31.06
CA ALA A 74 9.70 23.80 32.38
C ALA A 74 9.78 25.32 32.21
N LYS A 75 8.80 26.03 32.77
CA LYS A 75 8.82 27.48 32.90
C LYS A 75 9.60 27.81 34.18
N PRO A 76 10.54 28.78 34.15
CA PRO A 76 11.27 29.19 35.35
C PRO A 76 10.34 29.81 36.40
#